data_AF-A0A9I9EEE4-F1
#
_entry.id   AF-A0A9I9EEE4-F1
#
_cell.length_a   1.000
_cell.length_b   1.000
_cell.length_c   1.000
_cell.angle_alpha   90.00
_cell.angle_beta   90.00
_cell.angle_gamma   90.00
#
_symmetry.space_group_name_H-M   'P 1'
#
loop_
_entity.id
_entity.type
_entity.pdbx_description
1 polymer ?
#
loop_
_entity_poly.entity_id
_entity_poly.type
_entity_poly.pdbx_seq_one_letter_code
_entity_poly.pdbx_strand_id
1 'polypeptide(L)'
;MNQQQTEEHQSVQISQLYNGLYIQMLPQQGNLGESKPRRRRKKNRGSETEASSGGKKRKLTAAQVHLLESNFGSEHKLESERKDRLASELGLDPRQVAVWFQNRRARWKNKKLEEEYSNLKKLHESVVVEKCRLETEGENGRKLLML
;
A
#
# COMPACT_ATOMS: atom_id res chain seq x y z
N MET A 1 6.85 -28.68 -32.94
CA MET A 1 7.33 -27.59 -32.06
C MET A 1 6.42 -27.58 -30.84
N ASN A 2 6.95 -27.77 -29.64
CA ASN A 2 6.18 -28.17 -28.46
C ASN A 2 5.32 -27.01 -27.90
N GLN A 3 4.05 -27.29 -27.65
CA GLN A 3 3.05 -26.36 -27.16
C GLN A 3 3.46 -25.67 -25.84
N GLN A 4 4.21 -26.39 -24.99
CA GLN A 4 4.81 -25.86 -23.75
C GLN A 4 5.81 -24.71 -23.98
N GLN A 5 6.58 -24.74 -25.07
CA GLN A 5 7.53 -23.66 -25.41
C GLN A 5 6.80 -22.42 -25.92
N THR A 6 5.64 -22.60 -26.56
CA THR A 6 4.80 -21.51 -27.04
C THR A 6 4.15 -20.77 -25.87
N GLU A 7 3.72 -21.49 -24.83
CA GLU A 7 3.14 -20.93 -23.60
C GLU A 7 4.17 -20.13 -22.78
N GLU A 8 5.40 -20.65 -22.61
CA GLU A 8 6.47 -19.90 -21.93
C GLU A 8 6.82 -18.63 -22.71
N HIS A 9 6.95 -18.73 -24.04
CA HIS A 9 7.23 -17.57 -24.90
C HIS A 9 6.10 -16.53 -24.84
N GLN A 10 4.84 -16.95 -24.80
CA GLN A 10 3.69 -16.05 -24.61
C GLN A 10 3.70 -15.41 -23.22
N SER A 11 4.03 -16.16 -22.16
CA SER A 11 4.14 -15.61 -20.80
C SER A 11 5.24 -14.55 -20.67
N VAL A 12 6.37 -14.75 -21.36
CA VAL A 12 7.50 -13.81 -21.39
C VAL A 12 7.17 -12.58 -22.23
N GLN A 13 6.48 -12.75 -23.37
CA GLN A 13 6.04 -11.62 -24.20
C GLN A 13 4.99 -10.75 -23.50
N ILE A 14 4.07 -11.37 -22.75
CA ILE A 14 3.11 -10.64 -21.90
C ILE A 14 3.86 -9.84 -20.83
N SER A 15 4.86 -10.42 -20.17
CA SER A 15 5.70 -9.71 -19.18
C SER A 15 6.46 -8.52 -19.78
N GLN A 16 6.98 -8.66 -21.00
CA GLN A 16 7.71 -7.60 -21.70
C GLN A 16 6.78 -6.45 -22.14
N LEU A 17 5.58 -6.75 -22.60
CA LEU A 17 4.56 -5.75 -22.98
C LEU A 17 4.02 -4.99 -21.75
N TYR A 18 3.80 -5.68 -20.64
CA TYR A 18 3.28 -5.07 -19.42
C TYR A 18 4.31 -4.22 -18.66
N ASN A 19 5.60 -4.54 -18.74
CA ASN A 19 6.66 -3.71 -18.13
C ASN A 19 6.72 -2.30 -18.76
N GLY A 20 6.65 -2.19 -20.10
CA GLY A 20 6.73 -0.90 -20.78
C GLY A 20 5.50 -0.02 -20.58
N LEU A 21 4.30 -0.62 -20.66
CA LEU A 21 3.04 0.12 -20.53
C LEU A 21 2.76 0.58 -19.10
N TYR A 22 3.19 -0.19 -18.10
CA TYR A 22 3.03 0.18 -16.69
C TYR A 22 3.88 1.39 -16.30
N ILE A 23 5.10 1.50 -16.84
CA ILE A 23 5.96 2.69 -16.67
C ILE A 23 5.31 3.93 -17.32
N GLN A 24 4.61 3.75 -18.43
CA GLN A 24 4.06 4.83 -19.25
C GLN A 24 2.71 5.37 -18.75
N MET A 25 1.92 4.55 -18.05
CA MET A 25 0.63 4.93 -17.46
C MET A 25 0.72 5.43 -16.01
N LEU A 26 1.91 5.42 -15.40
CA LEU A 26 2.14 6.13 -14.14
C LEU A 26 1.85 7.63 -14.39
N PRO A 27 1.00 8.28 -13.57
CA PRO A 27 0.83 9.72 -13.67
C PRO A 27 2.21 10.35 -13.48
N GLN A 28 2.73 11.02 -14.52
CA GLN A 28 3.86 11.93 -14.36
C GLN A 28 3.38 13.08 -13.47
N GLN A 29 3.41 12.87 -12.16
CA GLN A 29 3.45 13.98 -11.23
C GLN A 29 4.70 14.76 -11.58
N GLY A 30 4.49 15.98 -12.07
CA GLY A 30 5.54 16.81 -12.64
C GLY A 30 6.82 16.77 -11.80
N ASN A 31 7.92 16.52 -12.49
CA ASN A 31 9.28 16.85 -12.08
C ASN A 31 9.61 16.54 -10.60
N LEU A 32 9.67 15.25 -10.23
CA LEU A 32 10.49 14.82 -9.10
C LEU A 32 11.96 14.90 -9.54
N GLY A 33 12.46 16.13 -9.65
CA GLY A 33 13.89 16.40 -9.61
C GLY A 33 14.46 15.65 -8.43
N GLU A 34 15.59 14.98 -8.65
CA GLU A 34 16.53 14.42 -7.67
C GLU A 34 15.93 14.14 -6.29
N SER A 35 15.90 12.88 -5.86
CA SER A 35 15.66 12.56 -4.45
C SER A 35 16.73 13.22 -3.58
N LYS A 36 16.55 14.51 -3.26
CA LYS A 36 17.36 15.27 -2.33
C LYS A 36 17.31 14.47 -1.04
N PRO A 37 18.47 14.18 -0.42
CA PRO A 37 18.48 13.49 0.85
C PRO A 37 17.56 14.26 1.77
N ARG A 38 16.54 13.59 2.32
CA ARG A 38 15.63 14.15 3.31
C ARG A 38 16.49 14.89 4.32
N ARG A 39 16.50 16.23 4.30
CA ARG A 39 17.22 17.03 5.28
C ARG A 39 16.68 16.58 6.62
N ARG A 40 17.49 15.84 7.38
CA ARG A 40 17.25 15.56 8.78
C ARG A 40 17.20 16.94 9.43
N ARG A 41 16.00 17.48 9.65
CA ARG A 41 15.82 18.78 10.29
C ARG A 41 16.53 18.70 11.64
N LYS A 42 17.70 19.33 11.72
CA LYS A 42 18.42 19.56 12.98
C LYS A 42 17.50 20.46 13.79
N LYS A 43 16.69 19.87 14.67
CA LYS A 43 15.85 20.64 15.58
C LYS A 43 16.78 21.19 16.66
N ASN A 44 17.01 22.51 16.59
CA ASN A 44 17.68 23.26 17.65
C ASN A 44 16.98 23.01 18.99
N ARG A 45 17.80 22.83 20.01
CA ARG A 45 17.45 22.95 21.43
C ARG A 45 17.06 24.41 21.71
N GLY A 46 16.04 24.62 22.53
CA GLY A 46 15.75 25.93 23.12
C GLY A 46 14.26 26.25 23.22
N SER A 47 13.61 25.79 24.30
CA SER A 47 12.49 26.45 24.98
C SER A 47 12.13 25.58 26.18
N GLU A 48 12.61 26.01 27.34
CA GLU A 48 12.39 25.39 28.64
C GLU A 48 10.92 25.51 29.04
N THR A 49 10.26 24.38 29.28
CA THR A 49 9.28 24.28 30.36
C THR A 49 9.32 22.84 30.86
N GLU A 50 9.47 22.76 32.18
CA GLU A 50 9.78 21.65 33.05
C GLU A 50 8.98 20.34 32.83
N ALA A 51 9.67 19.23 33.16
CA ALA A 51 9.17 17.91 33.55
C ALA A 51 8.45 17.01 32.51
N SER A 52 9.22 16.15 31.83
CA SER A 52 9.20 14.68 32.06
C SER A 52 10.09 13.92 31.07
N SER A 53 11.17 13.34 31.63
CA SER A 53 11.98 12.20 31.16
C SER A 53 12.10 11.87 29.66
N GLY A 54 13.18 12.37 29.06
CA GLY A 54 14.20 11.56 28.38
C GLY A 54 13.77 10.37 27.49
N GLY A 55 13.48 10.66 26.21
CA GLY A 55 14.40 10.26 25.13
C GLY A 55 14.73 8.79 24.89
N LYS A 56 13.89 7.81 25.28
CA LYS A 56 14.03 6.42 24.79
C LYS A 56 12.84 6.09 23.90
N LYS A 57 13.11 5.72 22.65
CA LYS A 57 12.16 5.06 21.74
C LYS A 57 11.75 3.71 22.33
N ARG A 58 11.02 3.71 23.46
CA ARG A 58 10.48 2.49 24.03
C ARG A 58 9.40 1.99 23.07
N LYS A 59 9.56 0.76 22.59
CA LYS A 59 8.51 0.05 21.87
C LYS A 59 7.29 -0.01 22.80
N LEU A 60 6.10 0.23 22.24
CA LEU A 60 4.85 0.06 22.97
C LEU A 60 4.73 -1.40 23.42
N THR A 61 4.23 -1.63 24.62
CA THR A 61 3.96 -2.99 25.12
C THR A 61 2.77 -3.60 24.38
N ALA A 62 2.66 -4.94 24.40
CA ALA A 62 1.53 -5.62 23.77
C ALA A 62 0.17 -5.15 24.32
N ALA A 63 0.09 -4.94 25.65
CA ALA A 63 -1.11 -4.41 26.29
C ALA A 63 -1.45 -2.98 25.81
N GLN A 64 -0.44 -2.11 25.69
CA GLN A 64 -0.63 -0.75 25.16
C GLN A 64 -1.14 -0.79 23.72
N VAL A 65 -0.56 -1.64 22.87
CA VAL A 65 -1.00 -1.83 21.47
C VAL A 65 -2.43 -2.36 21.43
N HIS A 66 -2.77 -3.34 22.25
CA HIS A 66 -4.12 -3.91 22.30
C HIS A 66 -5.19 -2.86 22.61
N LEU A 67 -4.95 -2.00 23.61
CA LEU A 67 -5.90 -0.94 23.94
C LEU A 67 -6.00 0.13 22.84
N LEU A 68 -4.86 0.47 22.21
CA LEU A 68 -4.83 1.37 21.05
C LEU A 68 -5.63 0.79 19.87
N GLU A 69 -5.52 -0.51 19.60
CA GLU A 69 -6.25 -1.21 18.55
C GLU A 69 -7.75 -1.32 18.85
N SER A 70 -8.13 -1.63 20.09
CA SER A 70 -9.53 -1.64 20.52
C SER A 70 -10.20 -0.27 20.32
N ASN A 71 -9.51 0.81 20.70
CA ASN A 71 -10.00 2.17 20.49
C ASN A 71 -10.04 2.56 19.01
N PHE A 72 -9.08 2.10 18.20
CA PHE A 72 -9.04 2.37 16.76
C PHE A 72 -10.21 1.73 16.00
N GLY A 73 -10.65 0.54 16.42
CA GLY A 73 -11.76 -0.18 15.79
C GLY A 73 -13.10 0.55 15.87
N SER A 74 -13.34 1.30 16.95
CA SER A 74 -14.57 2.06 17.16
C SER A 74 -14.64 3.34 16.31
N GLU A 75 -13.51 4.02 16.11
CA GLU A 75 -13.47 5.27 15.35
C GLU A 75 -12.07 5.50 14.76
N HIS A 76 -11.97 5.53 13.43
CA HIS A 76 -10.68 5.64 12.72
C HIS A 76 -10.03 7.04 12.87
N LYS A 77 -10.77 8.00 13.44
CA LYS A 77 -10.35 9.38 13.72
C LYS A 77 -10.20 9.57 15.22
N LEU A 78 -9.01 10.02 15.63
CA LEU A 78 -8.73 10.32 17.04
C LEU A 78 -9.06 11.78 17.32
N GLU A 79 -10.15 12.03 18.04
CA GLU A 79 -10.48 13.37 18.53
C GLU A 79 -9.49 13.83 19.61
N SER A 80 -9.19 15.13 19.65
CA SER A 80 -8.14 15.68 20.53
C SER A 80 -8.39 15.38 22.00
N GLU A 81 -9.63 15.43 22.46
CA GLU A 81 -10.01 15.13 23.85
C GLU A 81 -9.80 13.65 24.21
N ARG A 82 -10.10 12.73 23.27
CA ARG A 82 -9.89 11.29 23.46
C ARG A 82 -8.42 10.92 23.45
N LYS A 83 -7.60 11.62 22.65
CA LYS A 83 -6.14 11.44 22.60
C LYS A 83 -5.51 11.65 23.97
N ASP A 84 -5.86 12.75 24.65
CA ASP A 84 -5.24 13.10 25.94
C ASP A 84 -5.68 12.13 27.03
N ARG A 85 -6.95 11.70 27.03
CA ARG A 85 -7.43 10.62 27.91
C ARG A 85 -6.69 9.30 27.69
N LEU A 86 -6.55 8.87 26.44
CA LEU A 86 -5.90 7.61 26.09
C LEU A 86 -4.39 7.64 26.39
N ALA A 87 -3.75 8.80 26.23
CA ALA A 87 -2.36 9.02 26.61
C ALA A 87 -2.17 8.85 28.12
N SER A 88 -3.03 9.47 28.93
CA SER A 88 -3.04 9.33 30.39
C SER A 88 -3.27 7.89 30.84
N GLU A 89 -4.27 7.20 30.27
CA GLU A 89 -4.60 5.81 30.62
C GLU A 89 -3.46 4.83 30.28
N LEU A 90 -2.75 5.06 29.19
CA LEU A 90 -1.63 4.22 28.74
C LEU A 90 -0.28 4.60 29.35
N GLY A 91 -0.20 5.72 30.07
CA GLY A 91 1.06 6.31 30.54
C GLY A 91 2.00 6.67 29.39
N LEU A 92 1.45 7.14 28.27
CA LEU A 92 2.19 7.50 27.06
C LEU A 92 2.15 9.00 26.82
N ASP A 93 3.14 9.51 26.09
CA ASP A 93 3.09 10.88 25.60
C ASP A 93 2.00 11.01 24.52
N PRO A 94 1.15 12.07 24.53
CA PRO A 94 0.10 12.25 23.53
C PRO A 94 0.60 12.23 22.08
N ARG A 95 1.85 12.62 21.84
CA ARG A 95 2.50 12.51 20.53
C ARG A 95 2.75 11.06 20.13
N GLN A 96 3.09 10.17 21.05
CA GLN A 96 3.25 8.74 20.75
C GLN A 96 1.92 8.13 20.29
N VAL A 97 0.82 8.46 20.98
CA VAL A 97 -0.54 8.06 20.59
C VAL A 97 -0.86 8.61 19.19
N ALA A 98 -0.61 9.90 18.95
CA ALA A 98 -0.85 10.51 17.64
C ALA A 98 -0.05 9.83 16.50
N VAL A 99 1.24 9.58 16.70
CA VAL A 99 2.11 8.90 15.73
C VAL A 99 1.65 7.45 15.51
N TRP A 100 1.23 6.75 16.56
CA TRP A 100 0.71 5.40 16.43
C TRP A 100 -0.55 5.37 15.56
N PHE A 101 -1.52 6.27 15.82
CA PHE A 101 -2.74 6.38 15.01
C PHE A 101 -2.44 6.74 13.55
N GLN A 102 -1.48 7.63 13.29
CA GLN A 102 -1.03 7.95 11.93
C GLN A 102 -0.48 6.71 11.22
N ASN A 103 0.43 5.98 11.86
CA ASN A 103 1.02 4.77 11.30
C ASN A 103 -0.03 3.66 11.11
N ARG A 104 -0.98 3.54 12.04
CA ARG A 104 -2.06 2.56 11.95
C ARG A 104 -2.96 2.85 10.76
N ARG A 105 -3.36 4.12 10.55
CA ARG A 105 -4.13 4.53 9.35
C ARG A 105 -3.36 4.29 8.05
N ALA A 106 -2.05 4.59 8.03
CA ALA A 106 -1.23 4.33 6.86
C ALA A 106 -1.20 2.84 6.49
N ARG A 107 -1.02 1.96 7.49
CA ARG A 107 -1.05 0.49 7.29
C ARG A 107 -2.42 0.02 6.81
N TRP A 108 -3.50 0.53 7.39
CA TRP A 108 -4.86 0.20 6.98
C TRP A 108 -5.13 0.59 5.52
N LYS A 109 -4.74 1.81 5.13
CA LYS A 109 -4.87 2.29 3.74
C LYS A 109 -4.06 1.43 2.76
N ASN A 110 -2.82 1.08 3.14
CA ASN A 110 -1.97 0.24 2.29
C ASN A 110 -2.56 -1.16 2.11
N LYS A 111 -3.05 -1.78 3.19
CA LYS A 111 -3.70 -3.08 3.14
C LYS A 111 -4.92 -3.06 2.21
N LYS A 112 -5.76 -2.02 2.34
CA LYS A 112 -6.93 -1.85 1.46
C LYS A 112 -6.52 -1.73 -0.02
N LEU A 113 -5.49 -0.93 -0.31
CA LEU A 113 -4.99 -0.75 -1.67
C LEU A 113 -4.40 -2.05 -2.25
N GLU A 114 -3.69 -2.82 -1.43
CA GLU A 114 -3.13 -4.12 -1.81
C GLU A 114 -4.23 -5.14 -2.13
N GLU A 115 -5.30 -5.17 -1.33
CA GLU A 115 -6.48 -6.01 -1.59
C GLU A 115 -7.20 -5.60 -2.88
N GLU A 116 -7.41 -4.30 -3.09
CA GLU A 116 -8.01 -3.75 -4.32
C GLU A 116 -7.17 -4.11 -5.56
N TYR A 117 -5.85 -3.96 -5.48
CA TYR A 117 -4.93 -4.33 -6.56
C TYR A 117 -4.97 -5.83 -6.86
N SER A 118 -4.98 -6.68 -5.84
CA SER A 118 -5.08 -8.13 -5.98
C SER A 118 -6.36 -8.55 -6.69
N ASN A 119 -7.50 -7.94 -6.32
CA ASN A 119 -8.78 -8.19 -6.96
C ASN A 119 -8.79 -7.74 -8.42
N LEU A 120 -8.25 -6.54 -8.70
CA LEU A 120 -8.15 -6.02 -10.05
C LEU A 120 -7.27 -6.91 -10.95
N LYS A 121 -6.15 -7.42 -10.40
CA LYS A 121 -5.25 -8.34 -11.10
C LYS A 121 -5.96 -9.64 -11.47
N LYS A 122 -6.70 -10.25 -10.54
CA LYS A 122 -7.47 -11.47 -10.81
C LYS A 122 -8.54 -11.26 -11.89
N LEU A 123 -9.26 -10.15 -11.82
CA LEU A 123 -10.25 -9.80 -12.83
C LEU A 123 -9.59 -9.64 -14.21
N HIS A 124 -8.46 -8.95 -14.25
CA HIS A 124 -7.70 -8.77 -15.48
C HIS A 124 -7.25 -10.11 -16.08
N GLU A 125 -6.67 -11.00 -15.27
CA GLU A 125 -6.26 -12.35 -15.69
C GLU A 125 -7.46 -13.14 -16.27
N SER A 126 -8.62 -13.09 -15.62
CA SER A 126 -9.84 -13.72 -16.12
C SER A 126 -10.29 -13.17 -17.47
N VAL A 127 -10.24 -11.84 -17.65
CA VAL A 127 -10.62 -11.19 -18.91
C VAL A 127 -9.65 -11.56 -20.03
N VAL A 128 -8.34 -11.65 -19.73
CA VAL A 128 -7.33 -12.05 -20.72
C VAL A 128 -7.55 -13.50 -21.17
N VAL A 129 -7.84 -14.42 -20.25
CA VAL A 129 -8.16 -15.81 -20.59
C VAL A 129 -9.39 -15.88 -21.49
N GLU A 130 -10.45 -15.17 -21.13
CA GLU A 130 -11.68 -15.17 -21.93
C GLU A 130 -11.48 -14.57 -23.32
N LYS A 131 -10.71 -13.49 -23.42
CA LYS A 131 -10.32 -12.90 -24.71
C LYS A 131 -9.58 -13.92 -25.58
N CYS A 132 -8.59 -14.63 -25.02
CA CYS A 132 -7.82 -15.64 -25.75
C CYS A 132 -8.71 -16.78 -26.26
N ARG A 133 -9.67 -17.22 -25.44
CA ARG A 133 -10.68 -18.22 -25.82
C ARG A 133 -11.49 -17.76 -27.04
N LEU A 134 -12.03 -16.54 -26.98
CA LEU A 134 -12.83 -15.97 -28.07
C LEU A 134 -12.01 -15.74 -29.35
N GLU A 135 -10.75 -15.33 -29.24
CA GLU A 135 -9.85 -15.18 -30.39
C GLU A 135 -9.63 -16.53 -31.09
N THR A 136 -9.43 -17.60 -30.31
CA THR A 136 -9.29 -18.97 -30.83
C THR A 136 -10.57 -19.45 -31.52
N GLU A 137 -11.74 -19.20 -30.92
CA GLU A 137 -13.03 -19.52 -31.52
C GLU A 137 -13.26 -18.74 -32.83
N GLY A 138 -12.90 -17.46 -32.85
CA GLY A 138 -12.97 -16.62 -34.03
C GLY A 138 -12.03 -17.08 -35.15
N GLU A 139 -10.81 -17.50 -34.83
CA GLU A 139 -9.87 -18.08 -35.81
C GLU A 139 -10.39 -19.39 -36.38
N ASN A 140 -10.95 -20.26 -35.54
CA ASN A 140 -11.54 -21.53 -35.97
C ASN A 140 -12.75 -21.30 -36.89
N GLY A 141 -13.62 -20.35 -36.55
CA GLY A 141 -14.75 -19.96 -37.41
C GLY A 141 -14.30 -19.40 -38.77
N ARG A 142 -13.25 -18.55 -38.78
CA ARG A 142 -12.66 -18.05 -40.03
C ARG A 142 -12.09 -19.16 -40.91
N LYS A 143 -11.46 -20.17 -40.31
CA LYS A 143 -10.92 -21.34 -41.05
C LYS A 143 -12.04 -22.20 -41.66
N LEU A 144 -13.15 -22.38 -40.95
CA LEU A 144 -14.29 -23.16 -41.45
C LEU A 144 -15.01 -22.50 -42.64
N LEU A 145 -15.04 -21.17 -42.71
CA LEU A 145 -15.63 -20.42 -43.84
C LEU A 145 -14.76 -20.38 -45.10
N MET A 146 -13.51 -20.86 -45.02
CA MET A 146 -12.56 -20.88 -46.13
C MET A 146 -12.40 -22.27 -46.76
N LEU A 147 -13.23 -23.23 -46.35
CA LEU A 147 -13.38 -24.58 -46.91
C LEU A 147 -14.70 -24.69 -47.67
#